data_AF-A0A2V3PNI6-F1
#
_entry.id   AF-A0A2V3PNI6-F1
#
_cell.length_a   1.000
_cell.length_b   1.000
_cell.length_c   1.000
_cell.angle_alpha   90.00
_cell.angle_beta   90.00
_cell.angle_gamma   90.00
#
_symmetry.space_group_name_H-M   'P 1'
#
loop_
_entity.id
_entity.type
_entity.pdbx_description
1 polymer ?
#
loop_
_entity_poly.entity_id
_entity_poly.type
_entity_poly.pdbx_seq_one_letter_code
_entity_poly.pdbx_strand_id
1 'polypeptide(L)'
;MKKELLTIEFRYNDKPKNPDFSGYTTKTITIGIFDTLDEAIKAGNEAVKELAKSFEVRQDDKFQLIYLDGYPNRLVSNCCYSGQKATFYAKIKTLDFCDLPSTVSDILEANERYKSYKLSEDK
;
A
#
# COMPACT_ATOMS: atom_id res chain seq x y z
N MET A 1 9.99 -2.85 15.09
CA MET A 1 10.68 -1.89 14.18
C MET A 1 9.74 -1.53 13.03
N LYS A 2 9.60 -0.26 12.68
CA LYS A 2 8.77 0.15 11.53
C LYS A 2 9.64 0.35 10.30
N LYS A 3 9.14 -0.08 9.15
CA LYS A 3 9.72 0.21 7.82
C LYS A 3 8.60 0.57 6.85
N GLU A 4 8.96 1.10 5.70
CA GLU A 4 8.02 1.57 4.68
C GLU A 4 8.28 0.85 3.37
N LEU A 5 7.30 0.04 2.93
CA LEU A 5 7.36 -0.73 1.69
C LEU A 5 6.74 0.07 0.55
N LEU A 6 7.51 0.37 -0.49
CA LEU A 6 7.02 0.99 -1.72
C LEU A 6 6.81 -0.07 -2.80
N THR A 7 5.59 -0.16 -3.31
CA THR A 7 5.21 -1.05 -4.41
C THR A 7 4.46 -0.30 -5.48
N ILE A 8 4.52 -0.80 -6.72
CA ILE A 8 3.70 -0.32 -7.83
C ILE A 8 2.96 -1.51 -8.42
N GLU A 9 1.63 -1.48 -8.34
CA GLU A 9 0.75 -2.45 -8.99
C GLU A 9 0.30 -1.89 -10.34
N PHE A 10 0.56 -2.60 -11.42
CA PHE A 10 0.03 -2.32 -12.74
C PHE A 10 -1.18 -3.22 -13.03
N ARG A 11 -2.23 -2.65 -13.60
CA ARG A 11 -3.41 -3.34 -14.12
C ARG A 11 -3.52 -3.04 -15.61
N TYR A 12 -3.57 -4.08 -16.43
CA TYR A 12 -3.57 -3.95 -17.89
C TYR A 12 -4.30 -5.12 -18.53
N ASN A 13 -4.72 -4.93 -19.78
CA ASN A 13 -5.30 -6.02 -20.56
C ASN A 13 -4.19 -6.78 -21.27
N ASP A 14 -4.23 -8.11 -21.17
CA ASP A 14 -3.37 -9.04 -21.90
C ASP A 14 -4.22 -10.21 -22.39
N LYS A 15 -3.64 -11.10 -23.19
CA LYS A 15 -4.33 -12.30 -23.67
C LYS A 15 -4.90 -13.09 -22.48
N PRO A 16 -6.22 -13.36 -22.47
CA PRO A 16 -6.83 -14.09 -21.37
C PRO A 16 -6.25 -15.51 -21.29
N LYS A 17 -5.94 -15.95 -20.07
CA LYS A 17 -5.42 -17.32 -19.82
C LYS A 17 -6.51 -18.38 -20.01
N ASN A 18 -7.77 -17.99 -19.85
CA ASN A 18 -8.94 -18.81 -20.12
C ASN A 18 -9.86 -18.06 -21.10
N PRO A 19 -10.20 -18.62 -22.28
CA PRO A 19 -11.06 -17.97 -23.27
C PRO A 19 -12.41 -17.51 -22.73
N ASP A 20 -12.94 -18.17 -21.69
CA ASP A 20 -14.26 -17.89 -21.14
C ASP A 20 -14.28 -16.72 -20.14
N PHE A 21 -13.10 -16.19 -19.77
CA PHE A 21 -12.98 -15.12 -18.79
C PHE A 21 -12.23 -13.92 -19.38
N SER A 22 -12.95 -12.80 -19.56
CA SER A 22 -12.32 -11.50 -19.75
C SER A 22 -11.97 -10.91 -18.38
N GLY A 23 -10.70 -10.56 -18.19
CA GLY A 23 -10.19 -9.99 -16.96
C GLY A 23 -8.97 -9.13 -17.20
N TYR A 24 -8.63 -8.29 -16.23
CA TYR A 24 -7.38 -7.56 -16.24
C TYR A 24 -6.25 -8.43 -15.68
N THR A 25 -5.07 -8.28 -16.24
CA THR A 25 -3.83 -8.84 -15.69
C THR A 25 -3.23 -7.84 -14.73
N THR A 26 -2.64 -8.36 -13.66
CA THR A 26 -1.91 -7.55 -12.68
C THR A 26 -0.43 -7.90 -12.66
N LYS A 27 0.41 -6.89 -12.43
CA LYS A 27 1.83 -7.06 -12.14
C LYS A 27 2.22 -6.10 -11.03
N THR A 28 2.69 -6.62 -9.92
CA THR A 28 3.19 -5.81 -8.80
C THR A 28 4.70 -5.89 -8.74
N ILE A 29 5.35 -4.74 -8.67
CA ILE A 29 6.78 -4.64 -8.43
C ILE A 29 7.04 -3.98 -7.08
N THR A 30 8.09 -4.41 -6.41
CA THR A 30 8.62 -3.75 -5.21
C THR A 30 9.74 -2.82 -5.63
N ILE A 31 9.62 -1.54 -5.27
CA ILE A 31 10.66 -0.54 -5.53
C ILE A 31 11.70 -0.57 -4.42
N GLY A 32 11.25 -0.72 -3.17
CA GLY A 32 12.17 -0.78 -2.02
C GLY A 32 11.46 -0.89 -0.69
N ILE A 33 12.24 -1.17 0.34
CA ILE A 33 11.86 -1.09 1.76
C ILE A 33 12.76 -0.03 2.39
N PHE A 34 12.15 0.96 3.02
CA PHE A 34 12.83 2.14 3.57
C PHE A 34 12.67 2.19 5.09
N ASP A 35 13.59 2.86 5.77
CA ASP A 35 13.54 3.00 7.22
C ASP A 35 12.58 4.13 7.64
N THR A 36 12.42 5.14 6.79
CA THR A 36 11.56 6.29 7.06
C THR A 36 10.54 6.54 5.94
N LEU A 37 9.45 7.21 6.30
CA LEU A 37 8.44 7.64 5.34
C LEU A 37 9.00 8.68 4.35
N ASP A 38 9.87 9.58 4.79
CA ASP A 38 10.48 10.59 3.92
C ASP A 38 11.35 9.97 2.82
N GLU A 39 12.11 8.92 3.14
CA GLU A 39 12.88 8.16 2.15
C GLU A 39 11.96 7.47 1.13
N ALA A 40 10.90 6.82 1.62
CA ALA A 40 9.92 6.18 0.76
C ALA A 40 9.19 7.19 -0.14
N ILE A 41 8.87 8.38 0.36
CA ILE A 41 8.27 9.49 -0.41
C ILE A 41 9.22 9.96 -1.52
N LYS A 42 10.51 10.17 -1.20
CA LYS A 42 11.51 10.59 -2.19
C LYS A 42 11.63 9.56 -3.31
N ALA A 43 11.83 8.28 -2.96
CA ALA A 43 11.93 7.20 -3.94
C ALA A 43 10.63 7.02 -4.75
N GLY A 44 9.48 7.14 -4.08
CA GLY A 44 8.16 7.07 -4.71
C GLY A 44 7.95 8.16 -5.75
N ASN A 45 8.35 9.39 -5.44
CA ASN A 45 8.22 10.52 -6.36
C ASN A 45 9.17 10.41 -7.56
N GLU A 46 10.38 9.85 -7.40
CA GLU A 46 11.24 9.54 -8.54
C GLU A 46 10.62 8.44 -9.43
N ALA A 47 10.02 7.42 -8.83
CA ALA A 47 9.31 6.39 -9.60
C ALA A 47 8.09 6.97 -10.35
N VAL A 48 7.34 7.90 -9.75
CA VAL A 48 6.23 8.60 -10.40
C VAL A 48 6.71 9.44 -11.59
N LYS A 49 7.87 10.12 -11.48
CA LYS A 49 8.47 10.85 -12.62
C LYS A 49 8.81 9.91 -13.78
N GLU A 50 9.30 8.70 -13.49
CA GLU A 50 9.55 7.70 -14.52
C GLU A 50 8.24 7.22 -15.17
N LEU A 51 7.21 6.96 -14.37
CA LEU A 51 5.88 6.57 -14.86
C LEU A 51 5.24 7.65 -15.72
N ALA A 52 5.42 8.92 -15.37
CA ALA A 52 4.89 10.07 -16.13
C ALA A 52 5.44 10.17 -17.57
N LYS A 53 6.54 9.47 -17.89
CA LYS A 53 7.04 9.36 -19.28
C LYS A 53 6.15 8.47 -20.16
N SER A 54 5.40 7.54 -19.55
CA SER A 54 4.59 6.55 -20.26
C SER A 54 3.08 6.67 -19.99
N PHE A 55 2.70 7.25 -18.86
CA PHE A 55 1.32 7.39 -18.39
C PHE A 55 0.99 8.85 -18.12
N GLU A 56 -0.26 9.25 -18.33
CA GLU A 56 -0.72 10.55 -17.90
C GLU A 56 -0.79 10.58 -16.36
N VAL A 57 -0.08 11.52 -15.75
CA VAL A 57 -0.01 11.76 -14.31
C VAL A 57 0.09 13.26 -14.11
N ARG A 58 -0.78 13.86 -13.28
CA ARG A 58 -0.71 15.29 -13.01
C ARG A 58 0.46 15.60 -12.08
N GLN A 59 0.98 16.82 -12.16
CA GLN A 59 2.09 17.26 -11.31
C GLN A 59 1.75 17.20 -9.81
N ASP A 60 0.46 17.29 -9.46
CA ASP A 60 -0.03 17.20 -8.09
C ASP A 60 -0.20 15.74 -7.60
N ASP A 61 -0.20 14.76 -8.50
CA ASP A 61 -0.27 13.34 -8.15
C ASP A 61 1.09 12.84 -7.67
N LYS A 62 1.40 13.11 -6.41
CA LYS A 62 2.68 12.75 -5.78
C LYS A 62 2.51 12.32 -4.34
N PHE A 63 3.48 11.57 -3.84
CA PHE A 63 3.57 11.25 -2.42
C PHE A 63 3.95 12.51 -1.63
N GLN A 64 3.29 12.71 -0.49
CA GLN A 64 3.46 13.89 0.35
C GLN A 64 3.42 13.49 1.82
N LEU A 65 4.26 14.11 2.65
CA LEU A 65 4.28 13.86 4.09
C LEU A 65 3.05 14.42 4.78
N ILE A 66 2.57 15.58 4.30
CA ILE A 66 1.38 16.27 4.79
C ILE A 66 0.46 16.47 3.58
N TYR A 67 -0.72 15.85 3.64
CA TYR A 67 -1.78 15.93 2.65
C TYR A 67 -3.11 16.25 3.37
N LEU A 68 -4.25 15.84 2.81
CA LEU A 68 -5.59 16.04 3.38
C LEU A 68 -5.62 15.71 4.88
N ASP A 69 -6.14 16.66 5.67
CA ASP A 69 -6.27 16.58 7.13
C ASP A 69 -4.96 16.30 7.90
N GLY A 70 -3.80 16.65 7.31
CA GLY A 70 -2.50 16.47 7.94
C GLY A 70 -1.91 15.07 7.83
N TYR A 71 -2.62 14.14 7.17
CA TYR A 71 -2.16 12.77 6.96
C TYR A 71 -1.26 12.68 5.73
N PRO A 72 -0.29 11.74 5.69
CA PRO A 72 0.56 11.57 4.51
C PRO A 72 -0.21 10.98 3.33
N ASN A 73 0.05 11.50 2.12
CA ASN A 73 -0.39 10.85 0.89
C ASN A 73 0.52 9.66 0.58
N ARG A 74 -0.02 8.46 0.74
CA ARG A 74 0.68 7.18 0.57
C ARG A 74 0.25 6.40 -0.68
N LEU A 75 -0.58 7.00 -1.54
CA LEU A 75 -1.09 6.38 -2.76
C LEU A 75 -1.06 7.38 -3.92
N VAL A 76 -0.46 6.99 -5.03
CA VAL A 76 -0.47 7.74 -6.29
C VAL A 76 -0.95 6.79 -7.39
N SER A 77 -1.93 7.23 -8.18
CA SER A 77 -2.50 6.41 -9.26
C SER A 77 -2.96 7.28 -10.42
N ASN A 78 -2.96 6.69 -11.62
CA ASN A 78 -3.49 7.27 -12.84
C ASN A 78 -4.91 6.77 -13.18
N CYS A 79 -5.60 6.08 -12.26
CA CYS A 79 -6.85 5.36 -12.54
C CYS A 79 -8.00 6.23 -13.06
N CYS A 80 -8.03 7.51 -12.71
CA CYS A 80 -9.12 8.42 -13.08
C CYS A 80 -8.87 9.14 -14.42
N TYR A 81 -7.76 8.87 -15.10
CA TYR A 81 -7.46 9.45 -16.41
C TYR A 81 -8.08 8.61 -17.53
N SER A 82 -8.72 9.28 -18.50
CA SER A 82 -9.30 8.64 -19.67
C SER A 82 -8.22 8.22 -20.67
N GLY A 83 -8.47 7.14 -21.44
CA GLY A 83 -7.58 6.73 -22.54
C GLY A 83 -6.28 6.01 -22.14
N GLN A 84 -6.08 5.74 -20.85
CA GLN A 84 -4.92 5.00 -20.35
C GLN A 84 -4.95 3.53 -20.82
N LYS A 85 -3.85 3.05 -21.40
CA LYS A 85 -3.70 1.64 -21.82
C LYS A 85 -3.52 0.68 -20.64
N ALA A 86 -3.03 1.20 -19.52
CA ALA A 86 -2.88 0.49 -18.26
C ALA A 86 -2.99 1.47 -17.09
N THR A 87 -3.43 0.95 -15.95
CA THR A 87 -3.52 1.69 -14.70
C THR A 87 -2.39 1.26 -13.77
N PHE A 88 -1.79 2.18 -13.03
CA PHE A 88 -0.86 1.86 -11.95
C PHE A 88 -1.38 2.37 -10.60
N TYR A 89 -0.96 1.70 -9.54
CA TYR A 89 -1.17 2.10 -8.15
C TYR A 89 0.16 2.02 -7.43
N ALA A 90 0.83 3.16 -7.27
CA ALA A 90 2.04 3.28 -6.48
C ALA A 90 1.65 3.54 -5.02
N LYS A 91 2.08 2.67 -4.10
CA LYS A 91 1.64 2.66 -2.70
C LYS A 91 2.81 2.50 -1.74
N ILE A 92 2.79 3.29 -0.66
CA ILE A 92 3.68 3.15 0.49
C ILE A 92 2.90 2.50 1.65
N LYS A 93 3.30 1.29 2.05
CA LYS A 93 2.70 0.54 3.16
C LYS A 93 3.67 0.47 4.33
N THR A 94 3.22 0.85 5.52
CA THR A 94 3.98 0.64 6.75
C THR A 94 4.04 -0.86 7.07
N LEU A 95 5.25 -1.34 7.36
CA LEU A 95 5.53 -2.69 7.83
C LEU A 95 5.94 -2.62 9.30
N ASP A 96 5.14 -3.23 10.16
CA ASP A 96 5.44 -3.37 11.58
C ASP A 96 6.12 -4.72 11.82
N PHE A 97 7.43 -4.70 12.06
CA PHE A 97 8.19 -5.89 12.43
C PHE A 97 8.14 -6.06 13.95
N CYS A 98 7.47 -7.13 14.39
CA CYS A 98 7.35 -7.52 15.79
C CYS A 98 7.98 -8.91 16.00
N ASP A 99 8.45 -9.17 17.21
CA ASP A 99 8.92 -10.48 17.61
C ASP A 99 7.73 -11.45 17.77
N LEU A 100 7.88 -12.68 17.27
CA LEU A 100 6.78 -13.64 17.25
C LEU A 100 6.42 -14.12 18.67
N PRO A 101 7.36 -14.60 19.51
CA PRO A 101 7.09 -14.96 20.90
C PRO A 101 6.37 -13.88 21.70
N SER A 102 6.86 -12.62 21.65
CA SER A 102 6.22 -11.53 22.40
C SER A 102 4.80 -11.28 21.90
N THR A 103 4.60 -11.26 20.58
CA THR A 103 3.28 -11.04 19.97
C THR A 103 2.28 -12.13 20.35
N VAL A 104 2.73 -13.40 20.41
CA VAL A 104 1.87 -14.51 20.82
C VAL A 104 1.45 -14.37 22.29
N SER A 105 2.39 -14.01 23.18
CA SER A 105 2.08 -13.78 24.59
C SER A 105 1.04 -12.66 24.76
N ASP A 106 1.26 -11.52 24.09
CA ASP A 106 0.36 -10.37 24.15
C ASP A 106 -1.07 -10.72 23.69
N ILE A 107 -1.20 -11.55 22.65
CA ILE A 107 -2.49 -12.01 22.14
C ILE A 107 -3.20 -12.93 23.13
N LEU A 108 -2.47 -13.87 23.75
CA LEU A 108 -3.03 -14.78 24.74
C LEU A 108 -3.50 -14.02 25.99
N GLU A 109 -2.70 -13.07 26.47
CA GLU A 109 -3.10 -12.20 27.59
C GLU A 109 -4.31 -11.33 27.23
N ALA A 110 -4.36 -10.77 26.02
CA ALA A 110 -5.52 -10.00 25.56
C ALA A 110 -6.80 -10.83 25.56
N ASN A 111 -6.72 -12.10 25.19
CA ASN A 111 -7.85 -13.03 25.25
C ASN A 111 -8.31 -13.28 26.69
N GLU A 112 -7.39 -13.51 27.62
CA GLU A 112 -7.73 -13.68 29.04
C GLU A 112 -8.36 -12.41 29.65
N ARG A 113 -7.85 -11.22 29.28
CA ARG A 113 -8.49 -9.94 29.65
C ARG A 113 -9.92 -9.84 29.11
N TYR A 114 -10.14 -10.25 27.86
CA TYR A 114 -11.47 -10.24 27.26
C TYR A 114 -12.44 -11.21 27.94
N LYS A 115 -12.00 -12.44 28.25
CA LYS A 115 -12.81 -13.40 29.03
C LYS A 115 -13.20 -12.85 30.39
N SER A 116 -12.25 -12.21 31.07
CA SER A 116 -12.46 -11.59 32.39
C SER A 116 -13.48 -10.46 32.32
N TYR A 117 -13.39 -9.60 31.28
CA TYR A 117 -14.39 -8.57 31.01
C TYR A 117 -15.79 -9.17 30.81
N LYS A 118 -15.93 -10.22 29.99
CA LYS A 118 -17.22 -10.87 29.75
C LYS A 118 -17.85 -11.46 31.02
N LEU A 119 -17.04 -12.12 31.85
CA LEU A 119 -17.49 -12.64 33.14
C LEU A 119 -17.90 -11.56 34.14
N SER A 120 -17.42 -10.32 33.96
CA SER A 120 -17.83 -9.17 34.78
C SER A 120 -19.07 -8.46 34.26
N GLU A 121 -19.42 -8.58 32.97
CA GLU A 121 -20.68 -8.07 32.41
C GLU A 121 -21.89 -8.96 32.76
N ASP A 122 -21.65 -10.26 32.98
CA ASP A 122 -22.71 -11.23 33.32
C ASP A 122 -23.07 -11.25 34.84
N LYS A 123 -22.51 -10.32 35.63
CA LYS A 123 -22.77 -10.15 37.08
C LYS A 123 -23.51 -8.85 37.36
#